data_AF-A0A3M5SXX0-F1
#
_entry.id   AF-A0A3M5SXX0-F1
#
_cell.length_a   1.000
_cell.length_b   1.000
_cell.length_c   1.000
_cell.angle_alpha   90.00
_cell.angle_beta   90.00
_cell.angle_gamma   90.00
#
_symmetry.space_group_name_H-M   'P 1'
#
loop_
_entity.id
_entity.type
_entity.pdbx_description
1 polymer ?
#
loop_
_entity_poly.entity_id
_entity_poly.type
_entity_poly.pdbx_seq_one_letter_code
_entity_poly.pdbx_strand_id
1 'polypeptide(L)'
;MQRGWGVSGSEDFRGLRPSSKLILSHKGEAFELAFKHRMLDSGPEVYRCCDTLQQTFSLYRQAGIEGGSSHSGRRTLAAKVLAATGDVEMVQILLGHACLDHSKPYLSVPIESVRRAFEVAL
;
A
#
# COMPACT_ATOMS: atom_id res chain seq x y z
N MET A 1 -30.88 -8.41 -7.40
CA MET A 1 -30.90 -7.75 -6.08
C MET A 1 -31.93 -8.41 -5.16
N GLN A 2 -31.72 -9.66 -4.73
CA GLN A 2 -32.78 -10.48 -4.12
C GLN A 2 -32.68 -10.63 -2.59
N ARG A 3 -31.65 -10.06 -1.94
CA ARG A 3 -31.34 -10.35 -0.53
C ARG A 3 -31.73 -9.26 0.48
N GLY A 4 -32.17 -8.07 0.04
CA GLY A 4 -32.67 -7.02 0.93
C GLY A 4 -31.70 -6.57 2.05
N TRP A 5 -30.38 -6.65 1.83
CA TRP A 5 -29.42 -6.24 2.84
C TRP A 5 -29.49 -4.74 3.09
N GLY A 6 -29.48 -4.33 4.36
CA GLY A 6 -29.45 -2.91 4.74
C GLY A 6 -30.74 -2.14 4.47
N VAL A 7 -31.85 -2.80 4.08
CA VAL A 7 -33.16 -2.13 3.88
C VAL A 7 -34.07 -2.35 5.08
N SER A 8 -34.79 -1.29 5.48
CA SER A 8 -35.64 -1.29 6.68
C SER A 8 -37.08 -1.71 6.36
N GLY A 9 -37.53 -1.56 5.12
CA GLY A 9 -38.93 -1.75 4.71
C GLY A 9 -39.85 -0.58 5.07
N SER A 10 -39.32 0.46 5.74
CA SER A 10 -40.00 1.75 5.98
C SER A 10 -39.67 2.73 4.85
N GLU A 11 -40.40 3.85 4.72
CA GLU A 11 -39.98 4.99 3.89
C GLU A 11 -38.93 5.87 4.60
N ASP A 12 -38.78 5.71 5.93
CA ASP A 12 -37.78 6.41 6.72
C ASP A 12 -36.36 6.12 6.21
N PHE A 13 -35.49 7.13 6.24
CA PHE A 13 -34.12 7.04 5.75
C PHE A 13 -34.03 6.50 4.32
N ARG A 14 -35.02 6.83 3.48
CA ARG A 14 -35.14 6.36 2.08
C ARG A 14 -35.18 4.83 1.97
N GLY A 15 -35.75 4.16 2.97
CA GLY A 15 -35.84 2.70 3.05
C GLY A 15 -34.56 1.98 3.43
N LEU A 16 -33.51 2.71 3.82
CA LEU A 16 -32.29 2.14 4.38
C LEU A 16 -32.42 1.95 5.90
N ARG A 17 -31.75 0.94 6.45
CA ARG A 17 -31.58 0.77 7.89
C ARG A 17 -30.53 1.75 8.39
N PRO A 18 -30.85 2.65 9.34
CA PRO A 18 -29.89 3.62 9.88
C PRO A 18 -28.68 2.98 10.56
N SER A 19 -28.88 1.81 11.17
CA SER A 19 -27.83 1.06 11.85
C SER A 19 -26.94 0.24 10.90
N SER A 20 -27.30 0.15 9.62
CA SER A 20 -26.52 -0.59 8.63
C SER A 20 -25.42 0.27 8.03
N LYS A 21 -24.33 -0.37 7.59
CA LYS A 21 -23.32 0.31 6.79
C LYS A 21 -23.87 0.59 5.40
N LEU A 22 -23.48 1.73 4.83
CA LEU A 22 -23.98 2.19 3.53
C LEU A 22 -23.59 1.25 2.38
N ILE A 23 -22.34 0.78 2.37
CA ILE A 23 -21.83 -0.13 1.35
C ILE A 23 -21.62 -1.49 2.00
N LEU A 24 -22.27 -2.51 1.42
CA LEU A 24 -22.24 -3.88 1.91
C LEU A 24 -21.59 -4.80 0.90
N SER A 25 -20.91 -5.83 1.40
CA SER A 25 -20.37 -6.91 0.59
C SER A 25 -21.50 -7.81 0.05
N HIS A 26 -21.19 -8.73 -0.86
CA HIS A 26 -22.14 -9.74 -1.35
C HIS A 26 -22.71 -10.65 -0.23
N LYS A 27 -22.06 -10.67 0.94
CA LYS A 27 -22.48 -11.38 2.15
C LYS A 27 -23.31 -10.53 3.11
N GLY A 28 -23.53 -9.25 2.80
CA GLY A 28 -24.26 -8.31 3.66
C GLY A 28 -23.44 -7.70 4.79
N GLU A 29 -22.12 -7.94 4.80
CA GLU A 29 -21.19 -7.36 5.78
C GLU A 29 -20.75 -5.97 5.33
N ALA A 30 -20.19 -5.18 6.24
CA ALA A 30 -19.60 -3.89 5.92
C ALA A 30 -18.52 -4.03 4.83
N PHE A 31 -18.63 -3.25 3.75
CA PHE A 31 -17.50 -3.06 2.84
C PHE A 31 -16.57 -2.01 3.43
N GLU A 32 -15.62 -2.44 4.25
CA GLU A 32 -14.68 -1.56 4.97
C GLU A 32 -13.26 -2.12 4.98
N LEU A 33 -12.30 -1.30 5.43
CA LEU A 33 -10.92 -1.73 5.59
C LEU A 33 -10.84 -2.86 6.62
N ALA A 34 -10.09 -3.91 6.28
CA ALA A 34 -9.90 -5.05 7.15
C ALA A 34 -8.98 -4.69 8.32
N PHE A 35 -9.32 -5.16 9.53
CA PHE A 35 -8.42 -5.07 10.67
C PHE A 35 -7.29 -6.09 10.54
N LYS A 36 -6.06 -5.62 10.70
CA LYS A 36 -4.85 -6.43 10.76
C LYS A 36 -4.24 -6.30 12.14
N HIS A 37 -4.08 -7.44 12.79
CA HIS A 37 -3.41 -7.56 14.08
C HIS A 37 -1.99 -8.05 13.82
N ARG A 38 -1.00 -7.32 14.33
CA ARG A 38 0.42 -7.65 14.14
C ARG A 38 1.15 -7.52 15.47
N MET A 39 2.05 -8.46 15.74
CA MET A 39 3.04 -8.29 16.80
C MET A 39 4.27 -7.62 16.21
N LEU A 40 4.63 -6.46 16.73
CA LEU A 40 5.88 -5.76 16.45
C LEU A 40 6.79 -5.81 17.67
N ASP A 41 8.04 -5.42 17.48
CA ASP A 41 9.02 -5.30 18.58
C ASP A 41 8.56 -4.27 19.63
N SER A 42 7.76 -3.27 19.23
CA SER A 42 7.11 -2.28 20.09
C SER A 42 5.85 -2.79 20.80
N GLY A 43 5.37 -3.99 20.47
CA GLY A 43 4.15 -4.59 21.01
C GLY A 43 3.06 -4.89 19.98
N PRO A 44 1.84 -5.25 20.42
CA PRO A 44 0.72 -5.52 19.54
C PRO A 44 0.22 -4.23 18.88
N GLU A 45 0.06 -4.25 17.56
CA GLU A 45 -0.50 -3.16 16.79
C GLU A 45 -1.69 -3.64 15.95
N VAL A 46 -2.75 -2.83 15.94
CA VAL A 46 -3.95 -3.08 15.15
C VAL A 46 -4.13 -1.92 14.18
N TYR A 47 -4.11 -2.22 12.89
CA TYR A 47 -4.28 -1.23 11.84
C TYR A 47 -5.33 -1.68 10.83
N ARG A 48 -5.83 -0.73 10.03
CA ARG A 48 -6.81 -0.97 8.98
C ARG A 48 -6.12 -1.03 7.62
N CYS A 49 -6.43 -2.04 6.81
CA CYS A 49 -5.83 -2.27 5.51
C CYS A 49 -6.89 -2.40 4.41
N CYS A 50 -6.57 -1.90 3.22
CA CYS A 50 -7.37 -2.15 2.02
C CYS A 50 -6.95 -3.50 1.41
N ASP A 51 -7.49 -4.58 1.97
CA ASP A 51 -7.16 -5.94 1.55
C ASP A 51 -7.48 -6.19 0.07
N THR A 52 -8.56 -5.59 -0.46
CA THR A 52 -8.89 -5.67 -1.88
C THR A 52 -7.79 -5.09 -2.74
N LEU A 53 -7.27 -3.89 -2.41
CA LEU A 53 -6.15 -3.31 -3.14
C LEU A 53 -4.89 -4.18 -3.00
N GLN A 54 -4.61 -4.71 -1.80
CA GLN A 54 -3.47 -5.61 -1.60
C GLN A 54 -3.56 -6.86 -2.50
N GLN A 55 -4.75 -7.43 -2.68
CA GLN A 55 -4.97 -8.59 -3.54
C GLN A 55 -4.72 -8.27 -5.02
N THR A 56 -4.98 -7.05 -5.49
CA THR A 56 -4.73 -6.69 -6.90
C THR A 56 -3.26 -6.81 -7.30
N PHE A 57 -2.32 -6.77 -6.35
CA PHE A 57 -0.89 -6.98 -6.65
C PHE A 57 -0.54 -8.41 -7.12
N SER A 58 -1.49 -9.35 -7.08
CA SER A 58 -1.35 -10.62 -7.81
C SER A 58 -1.09 -10.42 -9.31
N LEU A 59 -1.44 -9.26 -9.87
CA LEU A 59 -1.11 -8.86 -11.24
C LEU A 59 0.40 -8.95 -11.52
N TYR A 60 1.26 -8.66 -10.54
CA TYR A 60 2.71 -8.82 -10.72
C TYR A 60 3.08 -10.29 -10.98
N ARG A 61 2.51 -11.22 -10.20
CA ARG A 61 2.71 -12.65 -10.43
C ARG A 61 2.17 -13.08 -11.81
N GLN A 62 1.01 -12.57 -12.21
CA GLN A 62 0.43 -12.85 -13.53
C GLN A 62 1.30 -12.31 -14.68
N ALA A 63 2.03 -11.22 -14.45
CA ALA A 63 3.01 -10.67 -15.38
C ALA A 63 4.39 -11.37 -15.33
N GLY A 64 4.52 -12.49 -14.60
CA GLY A 64 5.78 -13.22 -14.45
C GLY A 64 6.77 -12.59 -13.47
N ILE A 65 6.35 -11.62 -12.66
CA ILE A 65 7.19 -10.98 -11.65
C ILE A 65 7.02 -11.74 -10.32
N GLU A 66 8.07 -12.46 -9.93
CA GLU A 66 8.12 -13.19 -8.66
C GLU A 66 8.31 -12.24 -7.46
N GLY A 67 7.65 -12.56 -6.34
CA GLY A 67 7.75 -11.77 -5.10
C GLY A 67 7.18 -10.34 -5.17
N GLY A 68 6.48 -9.99 -6.25
CA GLY A 68 5.90 -8.66 -6.44
C GLY A 68 4.84 -8.30 -5.38
N SER A 69 4.92 -7.08 -4.86
CA SER A 69 3.98 -6.48 -3.91
C SER A 69 3.93 -4.96 -4.05
N SER A 70 2.96 -4.30 -3.41
CA SER A 70 2.94 -2.84 -3.29
C SER A 70 4.28 -2.27 -2.81
N HIS A 71 4.86 -2.90 -1.79
CA HIS A 71 6.11 -2.45 -1.18
C HIS A 71 7.31 -2.62 -2.12
N SER A 72 7.40 -3.73 -2.87
CA SER A 72 8.45 -3.87 -3.89
C SER A 72 8.26 -2.88 -5.03
N GLY A 73 7.03 -2.58 -5.44
CA GLY A 73 6.72 -1.54 -6.42
C GLY A 73 7.23 -0.16 -5.98
N ARG A 74 6.97 0.23 -4.72
CA ARG A 74 7.51 1.47 -4.12
C ARG A 74 9.04 1.50 -4.10
N ARG A 75 9.70 0.38 -3.77
CA ARG A 75 11.18 0.27 -3.84
C ARG A 75 11.70 0.45 -5.26
N THR A 76 11.08 -0.19 -6.25
CA THR A 76 11.45 -0.02 -7.66
C THR A 76 11.28 1.42 -8.14
N LEU A 77 10.20 2.10 -7.73
CA LEU A 77 10.00 3.52 -8.04
C LEU A 77 11.14 4.38 -7.47
N ALA A 78 11.44 4.22 -6.18
CA ALA A 78 12.51 4.97 -5.51
C ALA A 78 13.87 4.76 -6.18
N ALA A 79 14.22 3.51 -6.48
CA ALA A 79 15.46 3.16 -7.16
C ALA A 79 15.55 3.82 -8.55
N LYS A 80 14.46 3.82 -9.33
CA LYS A 80 14.42 4.45 -10.66
C LYS A 80 14.55 5.97 -10.59
N VAL A 81 13.86 6.61 -9.65
CA VAL A 81 13.97 8.07 -9.45
C VAL A 81 15.39 8.43 -9.06
N LEU A 82 15.98 7.72 -8.09
CA LEU A 82 17.35 7.96 -7.65
C LEU A 82 18.34 7.78 -8.80
N ALA A 83 18.20 6.73 -9.60
CA ALA A 83 19.08 6.48 -10.73
C ALA A 83 18.95 7.55 -11.83
N ALA A 84 17.75 8.10 -12.03
CA ALA A 84 17.49 9.11 -13.05
C ALA A 84 17.92 10.52 -12.64
N THR A 85 17.86 10.84 -11.34
CA THR A 85 18.02 12.22 -10.84
C THR A 85 19.27 12.41 -9.98
N GLY A 86 19.75 11.36 -9.33
CA GLY A 86 20.76 11.46 -8.27
C GLY A 86 20.27 12.17 -7.01
N ASP A 87 18.98 12.52 -6.93
CA ASP A 87 18.42 13.39 -5.89
C ASP A 87 17.64 12.57 -4.85
N VAL A 88 18.22 12.45 -3.65
CA VAL A 88 17.65 11.73 -2.52
C VAL A 88 16.46 12.48 -1.91
N GLU A 89 16.47 13.81 -1.91
CA GLU A 89 15.36 14.62 -1.39
C GLU A 89 14.12 14.47 -2.28
N MET A 90 14.32 14.40 -3.61
CA MET A 90 13.23 14.10 -4.54
C MET A 90 12.60 12.73 -4.27
N VAL A 91 13.42 11.70 -4.00
CA VAL A 91 12.91 10.38 -3.60
C VAL A 91 12.10 10.46 -2.31
N GLN A 92 12.59 11.19 -1.30
CA GLN A 92 11.87 11.38 -0.04
C GLN A 92 10.50 12.04 -0.25
N ILE A 93 10.45 13.10 -1.05
CA ILE A 93 9.22 13.82 -1.37
C ILE A 93 8.23 12.88 -2.07
N LEU A 94 8.67 12.14 -3.09
CA LEU A 94 7.82 11.22 -3.85
C LEU A 94 7.31 10.04 -3.03
N LEU A 95 8.09 9.56 -2.06
CA LEU A 95 7.66 8.51 -1.14
C LEU A 95 6.76 9.03 0.00
N GLY A 96 6.71 10.36 0.20
CA GLY A 96 5.94 11.00 1.26
C GLY A 96 6.54 10.74 2.65
N HIS A 97 7.86 10.64 2.76
CA HIS A 97 8.52 10.38 4.04
C HIS A 97 8.88 11.69 4.75
N ALA A 98 8.49 11.82 6.02
CA ALA A 98 8.79 13.00 6.83
C ALA A 98 10.28 13.13 7.20
N CYS A 99 11.02 12.02 7.23
CA CYS A 99 12.44 11.99 7.53
C CYS A 99 13.18 11.13 6.48
N LEU A 100 14.40 11.55 6.12
CA LEU A 100 15.30 10.80 5.24
C LEU A 100 15.57 9.38 5.74
N ASP A 101 15.62 9.17 7.05
CA ASP A 101 15.85 7.84 7.64
C ASP A 101 14.79 6.82 7.21
N HIS A 102 13.55 7.25 7.01
CA HIS A 102 12.48 6.38 6.52
C HIS A 102 12.61 6.05 5.03
N SER A 103 13.35 6.85 4.27
CA SER A 103 13.66 6.60 2.85
C SER A 103 14.81 5.61 2.68
N LYS A 104 15.72 5.48 3.66
CA LYS A 104 16.90 4.59 3.58
C LYS A 104 16.58 3.17 3.07
N PRO A 105 15.53 2.47 3.52
CA PRO A 105 15.20 1.12 3.03
C PRO A 105 14.81 1.06 1.53
N TYR A 106 14.54 2.22 0.91
CA TYR A 106 14.15 2.36 -0.49
C TYR A 106 15.30 2.83 -1.39
N LEU A 107 16.42 3.30 -0.82
CA LEU A 107 17.57 3.83 -1.56
C LEU A 107 18.53 2.69 -1.94
N SER A 108 18.15 1.90 -2.95
CA SER A 108 19.05 0.91 -3.53
C SER A 108 19.86 1.53 -4.67
N VAL A 109 21.19 1.52 -4.55
CA VAL A 109 22.12 1.96 -5.60
C VAL A 109 22.77 0.72 -6.24
N PRO A 110 22.81 0.61 -7.59
CA PRO A 110 23.54 -0.47 -8.24
C PRO A 110 25.02 -0.47 -7.83
N ILE A 111 25.60 -1.64 -7.61
CA ILE A 111 27.02 -1.77 -7.21
C ILE A 111 27.96 -1.09 -8.22
N GLU A 112 27.59 -1.02 -9.49
CA GLU A 112 28.40 -0.36 -10.54
C GLU A 112 28.39 1.16 -10.44
N SER A 113 27.34 1.75 -9.88
CA SER A 113 27.34 3.17 -9.55
C SER A 113 28.26 3.45 -8.35
N VAL A 114 28.32 2.53 -7.38
CA VAL A 114 29.27 2.61 -6.26
C VAL A 114 30.71 2.48 -6.77
N ARG A 115 31.00 1.49 -7.62
CA ARG A 115 32.33 1.30 -8.22
C ARG A 115 32.82 2.55 -8.97
N ARG A 116 32.00 3.09 -9.86
CA ARG A 116 32.33 4.33 -10.59
C ARG A 116 32.60 5.51 -9.68
N ALA A 117 31.87 5.65 -8.58
CA ALA A 117 32.11 6.72 -7.61
C ALA A 117 33.51 6.59 -6.95
N PHE A 118 33.97 5.37 -6.66
CA PHE A 118 35.32 5.13 -6.13
C PHE A 118 36.42 5.37 -7.17
N GLU A 119 36.19 5.04 -8.44
CA GLU A 119 37.14 5.29 -9.52
C GLU A 119 37.41 6.79 -9.78
N VAL A 120 36.41 7.66 -9.54
CA VAL A 120 36.56 9.12 -9.68
C VAL A 120 37.24 9.76 -8.47
N ALA A 121 37.22 9.11 -7.32
CA ALA A 121 37.74 9.64 -6.05
C ALA A 121 39.23 9.32 -5.81
N LEU A 122 39.83 8.44 -6.64
CA LEU A 122 41.24 8.04 -6.62
C LEU A 122 42.02 8.76 -7.72
#